data_AF-A0A939TMG9-F1
#
_entry.id   AF-A0A939TMG9-F1
#
_cell.length_a   1.000
_cell.length_b   1.000
_cell.length_c   1.000
_cell.angle_alpha   90.00
_cell.angle_beta   90.00
_cell.angle_gamma   90.00
#
_symmetry.space_group_name_H-M   'P 1'
#
loop_
_entity.id
_entity.type
_entity.pdbx_description
1 polymer ?
#
loop_
_entity_poly.entity_id
_entity_poly.type
_entity_poly.pdbx_seq_one_letter_code
_entity_poly.pdbx_strand_id
1 'polypeptide(L)'
;MTIPSAPQYQQGPQQPLGTTNVDDITLPYYGASFGQAIKRFFKQYANFTGRASRSEYWWVALFQVLVLLIPTILSIVGIGMTASATAAGMSVDSMGNPTMGAVDSAAAGTGAMLMLIGGGLMTVFSLAILVPTLALTWRRLHDGNFAGPFFFLSFIPTVGSIVLLVLLLLPSKVEGQRFDQGR
;
A
#
# COMPACT_ATOMS: atom_id res chain seq x y z
N MET A 1 -9.74 50.51 34.29
CA MET A 1 -10.47 49.65 33.32
C MET A 1 -9.48 48.61 32.83
N THR A 2 -9.33 47.50 33.56
CA THR A 2 -8.40 46.41 33.23
C THR A 2 -9.10 45.49 32.24
N ILE A 3 -8.62 45.44 31.00
CA ILE A 3 -9.12 44.49 30.00
C ILE A 3 -8.80 43.08 30.49
N PRO A 4 -9.76 42.14 30.52
CA PRO A 4 -9.48 40.75 30.83
C PRO A 4 -8.47 40.20 29.81
N SER A 5 -7.32 39.73 30.28
CA SER A 5 -6.37 38.99 29.44
C SER A 5 -7.06 37.75 28.90
N ALA A 6 -7.22 37.66 27.59
CA ALA A 6 -7.72 36.46 26.92
C ALA A 6 -6.86 35.25 27.32
N PRO A 7 -7.46 34.07 27.56
CA PRO A 7 -6.70 32.87 27.90
C PRO A 7 -5.71 32.56 26.79
N GLN A 8 -4.42 32.59 27.12
CA GLN A 8 -3.34 32.11 26.26
C GLN A 8 -3.51 30.60 26.14
N TYR A 9 -4.01 30.12 25.01
CA TYR A 9 -3.95 28.69 24.71
C TYR A 9 -2.47 28.32 24.56
N GLN A 10 -1.93 27.59 25.53
CA GLN A 10 -0.60 26.99 25.47
C GLN A 10 -0.49 26.18 24.18
N GLN A 11 0.24 26.68 23.18
CA GLN A 11 0.53 25.93 21.97
C GLN A 11 1.59 24.89 22.31
N GLY A 12 1.15 23.67 22.64
CA GLY A 12 1.99 22.48 22.47
C GLY A 12 2.47 22.37 21.01
N PRO A 13 3.44 21.48 20.69
CA PRO A 13 3.96 21.37 19.32
C PRO A 13 2.80 21.32 18.33
N GLN A 14 2.68 22.36 17.49
CA GLN A 14 1.48 22.64 16.70
C GLN A 14 1.13 21.42 15.84
N GLN A 15 0.08 20.68 16.22
CA GLN A 15 -0.40 19.58 15.41
C GLN A 15 -1.03 20.18 14.14
N PRO A 16 -0.69 19.70 12.93
CA PRO A 16 -1.25 20.25 11.71
C PRO A 16 -2.77 20.06 11.67
N LEU A 17 -3.50 21.02 11.10
CA LEU A 17 -4.95 20.98 11.01
C LEU A 17 -5.46 19.64 10.45
N GLY A 18 -6.46 19.07 11.12
CA GLY A 18 -7.15 17.85 10.71
C GLY A 18 -8.63 17.91 11.08
N THR A 19 -9.42 17.01 10.50
CA THR A 19 -10.87 16.97 10.75
C THR A 19 -11.22 16.02 11.89
N THR A 20 -12.30 16.35 12.62
CA THR A 20 -12.90 15.49 13.65
C THR A 20 -14.04 14.64 13.08
N ASN A 21 -14.50 14.93 11.86
CA ASN A 21 -15.56 14.19 11.18
C ASN A 21 -14.96 13.25 10.13
N VAL A 22 -15.21 11.94 10.26
CA VAL A 22 -14.73 10.92 9.32
C VAL A 22 -15.19 11.20 7.88
N ASP A 23 -16.39 11.77 7.72
CA ASP A 23 -16.99 12.02 6.40
C ASP A 23 -16.46 13.26 5.70
N ASP A 24 -15.75 14.14 6.41
CA ASP A 24 -15.09 15.31 5.83
C ASP A 24 -13.79 14.88 5.13
N ILE A 25 -13.78 14.95 3.80
CA ILE A 25 -12.65 14.55 2.96
C ILE A 25 -11.66 15.67 2.67
N THR A 26 -11.94 16.90 3.11
CA THR A 26 -11.13 18.08 2.78
C THR A 26 -9.84 18.15 3.58
N LEU A 27 -9.87 17.58 4.79
CA LEU A 27 -8.78 17.60 5.76
C LEU A 27 -8.36 16.17 6.15
N PRO A 28 -7.10 15.96 6.55
CA PRO A 28 -6.62 14.67 7.02
C PRO A 28 -7.33 14.27 8.32
N TYR A 29 -7.56 12.98 8.51
CA TYR A 29 -8.17 12.43 9.72
C TYR A 29 -7.11 11.73 10.56
N TYR A 30 -6.67 12.39 11.64
CA TYR A 30 -5.66 11.84 12.55
C TYR A 30 -6.29 10.84 13.53
N GLY A 31 -5.58 9.74 13.81
CA GLY A 31 -6.07 8.70 14.71
C GLY A 31 -7.16 7.83 14.10
N ALA A 32 -7.18 7.69 12.77
CA ALA A 32 -8.10 6.80 12.07
C ALA A 32 -8.03 5.37 12.64
N SER A 33 -9.18 4.75 12.87
CA SER A 33 -9.27 3.29 13.02
C SER A 33 -9.23 2.60 11.65
N PHE A 34 -9.00 1.28 11.66
CA PHE A 34 -8.92 0.46 10.45
C PHE A 34 -10.11 0.67 9.49
N GLY A 35 -11.35 0.56 9.99
CA GLY A 35 -12.55 0.71 9.16
C GLY A 35 -12.74 2.13 8.62
N GLN A 36 -12.39 3.15 9.41
CA GLN A 36 -12.47 4.56 8.98
C GLN A 36 -11.47 4.85 7.85
N ALA A 37 -10.25 4.33 7.95
CA ALA A 37 -9.23 4.47 6.93
C ALA A 37 -9.68 3.83 5.61
N ILE A 38 -10.22 2.61 5.65
CA ILE A 38 -10.75 1.92 4.46
C ILE A 38 -11.94 2.68 3.85
N LYS A 39 -12.89 3.13 4.68
CA LYS A 39 -14.03 3.94 4.21
C LYS A 39 -13.54 5.18 3.46
N ARG A 40 -12.58 5.91 4.04
CA ARG A 40 -12.02 7.14 3.44
C ARG A 40 -11.17 6.85 2.20
N PHE A 41 -10.47 5.70 2.15
CA PHE A 41 -9.71 5.25 0.99
C PHE A 41 -10.61 5.11 -0.24
N PHE A 42 -11.71 4.37 -0.13
CA PHE A 42 -12.67 4.22 -1.23
C PHE A 42 -13.47 5.49 -1.51
N LYS A 43 -13.74 6.33 -0.50
CA LYS A 43 -14.40 7.64 -0.71
C LYS A 43 -13.53 8.62 -1.49
N GLN A 44 -12.21 8.54 -1.34
CA GLN A 44 -11.23 9.41 -2.01
C GLN A 44 -10.46 8.65 -3.10
N TYR A 45 -11.20 7.87 -3.91
CA TYR A 45 -10.64 6.92 -4.85
C TYR A 45 -9.69 7.51 -5.90
N ALA A 46 -10.05 8.66 -6.48
CA ALA A 46 -9.23 9.34 -7.50
C ALA A 46 -8.93 10.79 -7.11
N ASN A 47 -8.90 11.08 -5.80
CA ASN A 47 -8.60 12.43 -5.30
C ASN A 47 -7.11 12.57 -4.94
N PHE A 48 -6.39 13.34 -5.75
CA PHE A 48 -4.95 13.63 -5.56
C PHE A 48 -4.69 14.93 -4.79
N THR A 49 -5.73 15.63 -4.38
CA THR A 49 -5.64 16.91 -3.67
C THR A 49 -5.85 16.71 -2.17
N GLY A 50 -5.38 17.66 -1.36
CA GLY A 50 -5.43 17.53 0.10
C GLY A 50 -4.31 16.67 0.65
N ARG A 51 -4.52 16.23 1.90
CA ARG A 51 -3.56 15.48 2.71
C ARG A 51 -4.18 14.22 3.29
N ALA A 52 -3.34 13.23 3.57
CA ALA A 52 -3.73 12.01 4.27
C ALA A 52 -2.82 11.82 5.48
N SER A 53 -3.40 11.52 6.63
CA SER A 53 -2.64 11.29 7.86
C SER A 53 -1.86 9.97 7.80
N ARG A 54 -0.89 9.82 8.70
CA ARG A 54 -0.15 8.55 8.89
C ARG A 54 -1.08 7.37 9.15
N SER A 55 -2.05 7.55 10.05
CA SER A 55 -2.99 6.47 10.42
C SER A 55 -3.86 6.07 9.23
N GLU A 56 -4.31 7.01 8.40
CA GLU A 56 -5.04 6.69 7.17
C GLU A 56 -4.19 5.87 6.21
N TYR A 57 -2.91 6.23 6.04
CA TYR A 57 -2.00 5.52 5.15
C TYR A 57 -1.70 4.08 5.63
N TRP A 58 -1.24 3.92 6.87
CA TRP A 58 -0.75 2.63 7.36
C TRP A 58 -1.85 1.59 7.55
N TRP A 59 -3.07 1.99 7.90
CA TRP A 59 -4.19 1.06 7.94
C TRP A 59 -4.59 0.56 6.56
N VAL A 60 -4.56 1.43 5.55
CA VAL A 60 -4.81 1.02 4.17
C VAL A 60 -3.69 0.13 3.65
N ALA A 61 -2.42 0.43 3.97
CA ALA A 61 -1.30 -0.42 3.61
C ALA A 61 -1.47 -1.84 4.21
N LEU A 62 -1.87 -1.94 5.48
CA LEU A 62 -2.19 -3.23 6.11
C LEU A 62 -3.36 -3.93 5.39
N PHE A 63 -4.45 -3.21 5.08
CA PHE A 63 -5.58 -3.76 4.33
C PHE A 63 -5.14 -4.34 2.99
N GLN A 64 -4.30 -3.64 2.23
CA GLN A 64 -3.78 -4.13 0.96
C GLN A 64 -2.96 -5.42 1.14
N VAL A 65 -2.08 -5.47 2.14
CA VAL A 65 -1.29 -6.67 2.46
C VAL A 65 -2.21 -7.85 2.81
N LEU A 66 -3.24 -7.64 3.62
CA LEU A 66 -4.18 -8.69 4.02
C LEU A 66 -4.99 -9.23 2.84
N VAL A 67 -5.46 -8.35 1.94
CA VAL A 67 -6.21 -8.78 0.75
C VAL A 67 -5.31 -9.55 -0.22
N LEU A 68 -4.07 -9.12 -0.40
CA LEU A 68 -3.10 -9.76 -1.29
C LEU A 68 -2.52 -11.07 -0.71
N LEU A 69 -2.71 -11.35 0.58
CA LEU A 69 -2.17 -12.56 1.22
C LEU A 69 -2.72 -13.84 0.60
N ILE A 70 -4.04 -13.93 0.39
CA ILE A 70 -4.69 -15.14 -0.14
C ILE A 70 -4.21 -15.46 -1.56
N PRO A 71 -4.29 -14.53 -2.53
CA PRO A 71 -3.79 -14.81 -3.88
C PRO A 71 -2.28 -15.12 -3.91
N THR A 72 -1.49 -14.48 -3.03
CA THR A 72 -0.05 -14.77 -2.91
C THR A 72 0.20 -16.20 -2.45
N ILE A 73 -0.55 -16.69 -1.45
CA ILE A 73 -0.44 -18.09 -0.99
C ILE A 73 -0.82 -19.06 -2.11
N LEU A 74 -1.92 -18.81 -2.81
CA LEU A 74 -2.34 -19.64 -3.95
C LEU A 74 -1.24 -19.74 -5.01
N SER A 75 -0.62 -18.61 -5.37
CA SER A 75 0.49 -18.59 -6.31
C SER A 75 1.72 -19.33 -5.79
N ILE A 76 2.11 -19.15 -4.53
CA ILE A 76 3.27 -19.85 -3.94
C ILE A 76 3.04 -21.36 -3.93
N VAL A 77 1.84 -21.82 -3.54
CA VAL A 77 1.49 -23.23 -3.58
C VAL A 77 1.51 -23.76 -5.01
N GLY A 78 0.93 -23.03 -5.97
CA GLY A 78 0.94 -23.42 -7.38
C GLY A 78 2.35 -23.53 -7.96
N ILE A 79 3.23 -22.57 -7.64
CA ILE A 79 4.66 -22.59 -8.01
C ILE A 79 5.36 -23.80 -7.37
N GLY A 80 5.16 -24.02 -6.07
CA GLY A 80 5.76 -25.12 -5.34
C GLY A 80 5.37 -26.48 -5.90
N MET A 81 4.07 -26.68 -6.18
CA MET A 81 3.56 -27.91 -6.79
C MET A 81 4.14 -28.13 -8.18
N THR A 82 4.13 -27.11 -9.04
CA THR A 82 4.68 -27.21 -10.39
C THR A 82 6.18 -27.52 -10.37
N ALA A 83 6.95 -26.79 -9.56
CA ALA A 83 8.38 -27.00 -9.39
C ALA A 83 8.68 -28.41 -8.85
N SER A 84 7.92 -28.88 -7.85
CA SER A 84 8.10 -30.23 -7.28
C SER A 84 7.78 -31.33 -8.29
N ALA A 85 6.75 -31.17 -9.12
CA ALA A 85 6.38 -32.15 -10.14
C ALA A 85 7.43 -32.23 -11.25
N THR A 86 8.01 -31.09 -11.66
CA THR A 86 9.14 -31.07 -12.62
C THR A 86 10.40 -31.67 -12.00
N ALA A 87 10.73 -31.34 -10.75
CA ALA A 87 11.91 -31.87 -10.08
C ALA A 87 11.82 -33.39 -9.90
N ALA A 88 10.63 -33.94 -9.60
CA ALA A 88 10.41 -35.38 -9.49
C ALA A 88 10.65 -36.14 -10.81
N GLY A 89 10.52 -35.45 -11.96
CA GLY A 89 10.83 -36.01 -13.27
C GLY A 89 12.33 -35.97 -13.63
N MET A 90 13.19 -35.30 -12.85
CA MET A 90 14.62 -35.24 -13.13
C MET A 90 15.33 -36.50 -12.61
N SER A 91 16.04 -37.19 -13.49
CA SER A 91 16.89 -38.35 -13.17
C SER A 91 18.26 -38.20 -13.81
N VAL A 92 19.21 -39.05 -13.39
CA VAL A 92 20.51 -39.20 -14.07
C VAL A 92 20.57 -40.60 -14.66
N ASP A 93 20.99 -40.69 -15.92
CA ASP A 93 21.22 -41.99 -16.55
C ASP A 93 22.50 -42.65 -16.02
N SER A 94 22.76 -43.89 -16.46
CA SER A 94 23.93 -44.67 -16.04
C SER A 94 25.28 -44.01 -16.41
N MET A 95 25.29 -43.04 -17.32
CA MET A 95 26.48 -42.27 -17.70
C MET A 95 26.60 -40.96 -16.91
N GLY A 96 25.66 -40.68 -16.00
CA GLY A 96 25.61 -39.48 -15.18
C GLY A 96 25.02 -38.26 -15.89
N ASN A 97 24.45 -38.43 -17.09
CA ASN A 97 23.84 -37.33 -17.83
C ASN A 97 22.40 -37.07 -17.33
N PRO A 98 22.00 -35.80 -17.11
CA PRO A 98 20.64 -35.48 -16.69
C PRO A 98 19.63 -35.89 -17.77
N THR A 99 18.59 -36.60 -17.35
CA THR A 99 17.45 -37.03 -18.16
C THR A 99 16.15 -36.60 -17.49
N MET A 100 15.10 -36.36 -18.29
CA MET A 100 13.77 -36.01 -17.79
C MET A 100 12.80 -37.17 -18.09
N GLY A 101 12.32 -37.82 -17.04
CA GLY A 101 11.28 -38.83 -17.10
C GLY A 101 9.87 -38.22 -17.22
N ALA A 102 8.85 -39.10 -17.20
CA ALA A 102 7.46 -38.65 -17.21
C ALA A 102 7.15 -37.84 -15.94
N VAL A 103 6.63 -36.63 -16.12
CA VAL A 103 6.17 -35.77 -15.02
C VAL A 103 4.72 -36.08 -14.66
N ASP A 104 4.39 -36.04 -13.37
CA ASP A 104 2.99 -36.15 -12.91
C ASP A 104 2.19 -34.94 -13.44
N SER A 105 1.43 -35.18 -14.50
CA SER A 105 0.62 -34.17 -15.18
C SER A 105 -0.56 -33.68 -14.34
N ALA A 106 -1.04 -34.47 -13.39
CA ALA A 106 -2.11 -34.06 -12.49
C ALA A 106 -1.58 -33.06 -11.45
N ALA A 107 -0.43 -33.33 -10.85
CA ALA A 107 0.23 -32.42 -9.92
C ALA A 107 0.69 -31.13 -10.61
N ALA A 108 1.34 -31.25 -11.77
CA ALA A 108 1.80 -30.10 -12.56
C ALA A 108 0.63 -29.26 -13.08
N GLY A 109 -0.45 -29.89 -13.57
CA GLY A 109 -1.65 -29.20 -14.04
C GLY A 109 -2.37 -28.45 -12.92
N THR A 110 -2.55 -29.10 -11.76
CA THR A 110 -3.13 -28.44 -10.58
C THR A 110 -2.28 -27.25 -10.13
N GLY A 111 -0.96 -27.41 -10.06
CA GLY A 111 -0.03 -26.34 -9.70
C GLY A 111 -0.12 -25.15 -10.65
N ALA A 112 -0.17 -25.39 -11.95
CA ALA A 112 -0.31 -24.35 -12.96
C ALA A 112 -1.63 -23.59 -12.82
N MET A 113 -2.76 -24.27 -12.57
CA MET A 113 -4.05 -23.61 -12.39
C MET A 113 -4.09 -22.73 -11.14
N LEU A 114 -3.53 -23.19 -10.02
CA LEU A 114 -3.41 -22.36 -8.81
C LEU A 114 -2.53 -21.13 -9.03
N MET A 115 -1.44 -21.28 -9.79
CA MET A 115 -0.58 -20.15 -10.18
C MET A 115 -1.33 -19.12 -11.03
N LEU A 116 -2.10 -19.57 -12.02
CA LEU A 116 -2.91 -18.71 -12.89
C LEU A 116 -4.05 -18.01 -12.13
N ILE A 117 -4.75 -18.73 -11.24
CA ILE A 117 -5.82 -18.16 -10.41
C ILE A 117 -5.24 -17.12 -9.45
N GLY A 118 -4.19 -17.49 -8.70
CA GLY A 118 -3.53 -16.57 -7.77
C GLY A 118 -2.98 -15.33 -8.48
N GLY A 119 -2.25 -15.52 -9.60
CA GLY A 119 -1.70 -14.43 -10.40
C GLY A 119 -2.78 -13.56 -11.04
N GLY A 120 -3.86 -14.16 -11.52
CA GLY A 120 -5.01 -13.46 -12.09
C GLY A 120 -5.71 -12.58 -11.05
N LEU A 121 -6.00 -13.12 -9.86
CA LEU A 121 -6.59 -12.35 -8.76
C LEU A 121 -5.68 -11.20 -8.31
N MET A 122 -4.38 -11.45 -8.17
CA MET A 122 -3.39 -10.41 -7.88
C MET A 122 -3.44 -9.28 -8.92
N THR A 123 -3.47 -9.63 -10.21
CA THR A 123 -3.44 -8.67 -11.30
C THR A 123 -4.71 -7.82 -11.32
N VAL A 124 -5.89 -8.45 -11.24
CA VAL A 124 -7.18 -7.75 -11.24
C VAL A 124 -7.28 -6.81 -10.04
N PHE A 125 -6.92 -7.29 -8.85
CA PHE A 125 -6.95 -6.45 -7.66
C PHE A 125 -5.96 -5.28 -7.74
N SER A 126 -4.72 -5.54 -8.16
CA SER A 126 -3.68 -4.52 -8.30
C SER A 126 -4.11 -3.42 -9.28
N LEU A 127 -4.75 -3.78 -10.39
CA LEU A 127 -5.29 -2.82 -11.35
C LEU A 127 -6.45 -2.00 -10.77
N ALA A 128 -7.36 -2.65 -10.04
CA ALA A 128 -8.47 -1.95 -9.39
C ALA A 128 -7.95 -0.89 -8.40
N ILE A 129 -7.05 -1.26 -7.50
CA ILE A 129 -6.58 -0.34 -6.45
C ILE A 129 -5.39 0.55 -6.86
N LEU A 130 -4.94 0.48 -8.12
CA LEU A 130 -3.77 1.24 -8.58
C LEU A 130 -3.97 2.75 -8.41
N VAL A 131 -5.09 3.27 -8.93
CA VAL A 131 -5.45 4.69 -8.86
C VAL A 131 -5.61 5.17 -7.41
N PRO A 132 -6.40 4.51 -6.54
CA PRO A 132 -6.57 4.98 -5.17
C PRO A 132 -5.32 4.84 -4.31
N THR A 133 -4.46 3.85 -4.57
CA THR A 133 -3.18 3.72 -3.86
C THR A 133 -2.22 4.83 -4.23
N LEU A 134 -2.17 5.18 -5.52
CA LEU A 134 -1.41 6.34 -6.00
C LEU A 134 -1.95 7.63 -5.36
N ALA A 135 -3.26 7.84 -5.39
CA ALA A 135 -3.91 9.02 -4.82
C ALA A 135 -3.67 9.15 -3.31
N LEU A 136 -3.71 8.05 -2.56
CA LEU A 136 -3.42 8.05 -1.12
C LEU A 136 -1.94 8.37 -0.85
N THR A 137 -1.02 7.77 -1.61
CA THR A 137 0.42 8.01 -1.45
C THR A 137 0.77 9.45 -1.78
N TRP A 138 0.17 10.01 -2.83
CA TRP A 138 0.30 11.41 -3.23
C TRP A 138 -0.13 12.36 -2.11
N ARG A 139 -1.32 12.15 -1.54
CA ARG A 139 -1.83 12.94 -0.41
C ARG A 139 -1.00 12.78 0.85
N ARG A 140 -0.43 11.60 1.08
CA ARG A 140 0.45 11.36 2.23
C ARG A 140 1.79 12.11 2.09
N LEU A 141 2.32 12.23 0.87
CA LEU A 141 3.51 13.05 0.61
C LEU A 141 3.25 14.55 0.88
N HIS A 142 2.08 15.05 0.48
CA HIS A 142 1.66 16.43 0.80
C HIS A 142 1.61 16.69 2.31
N ASP A 143 1.23 15.70 3.11
CA ASP A 143 1.16 15.82 4.57
C ASP A 143 2.54 16.02 5.23
N GLY A 144 3.61 15.51 4.60
CA GLY A 144 5.00 15.79 4.97
C GLY A 144 5.57 17.07 4.36
N ASN A 145 4.75 17.89 3.69
CA ASN A 145 5.13 19.04 2.87
C ASN A 145 5.99 18.70 1.63
N PHE A 146 5.95 17.45 1.16
CA PHE A 146 6.61 17.04 -0.08
C PHE A 146 5.66 17.17 -1.27
N ALA A 147 6.21 17.35 -2.48
CA ALA A 147 5.41 17.35 -3.69
C ALA A 147 5.00 15.91 -4.05
N GLY A 148 3.78 15.71 -4.57
CA GLY A 148 3.31 14.37 -4.95
C GLY A 148 4.18 13.59 -5.98
N PRO A 149 4.87 14.24 -6.94
CA PRO A 149 5.78 13.54 -7.86
C PRO A 149 6.96 12.82 -7.20
N PHE A 150 7.26 13.07 -5.92
CA PHE A 150 8.24 12.26 -5.18
C PHE A 150 7.85 10.76 -5.15
N PHE A 151 6.59 10.42 -5.45
CA PHE A 151 6.17 9.06 -5.71
C PHE A 151 7.04 8.34 -6.77
N PHE A 152 7.45 9.04 -7.82
CA PHE A 152 8.21 8.45 -8.93
C PHE A 152 9.62 7.99 -8.53
N LEU A 153 10.11 8.38 -7.35
CA LEU A 153 11.32 7.79 -6.78
C LEU A 153 11.18 6.28 -6.61
N SER A 154 9.97 5.75 -6.43
CA SER A 154 9.70 4.31 -6.40
C SER A 154 10.16 3.56 -7.67
N PHE A 155 10.38 4.24 -8.80
CA PHE A 155 10.92 3.62 -10.02
C PHE A 155 12.42 3.35 -9.96
N ILE A 156 13.13 3.92 -8.98
CA ILE A 156 14.52 3.58 -8.68
C ILE A 156 14.48 2.44 -7.66
N PRO A 157 14.76 1.18 -8.06
CA PRO A 157 14.66 0.04 -7.17
C PRO A 157 15.62 0.18 -5.99
N THR A 158 15.20 -0.33 -4.83
CA THR A 158 15.95 -0.32 -3.57
C THR A 158 16.10 1.07 -2.94
N VAL A 159 16.88 1.98 -3.55
CA VAL A 159 17.17 3.29 -2.93
C VAL A 159 15.92 4.16 -2.91
N GLY A 160 15.22 4.24 -4.04
CA GLY A 160 14.03 5.08 -4.16
C GLY A 160 12.85 4.57 -3.32
N SER A 161 12.66 3.25 -3.23
CA SER A 161 11.64 2.65 -2.37
C SER A 161 11.92 2.88 -0.89
N ILE A 162 13.19 2.81 -0.45
CA ILE A 162 13.58 3.12 0.92
C ILE A 162 13.33 4.60 1.24
N VAL A 163 13.76 5.52 0.36
CA VAL A 163 13.53 6.96 0.55
C VAL A 163 12.04 7.25 0.66
N LEU A 164 11.22 6.69 -0.23
CA LEU A 164 9.77 6.87 -0.21
C LEU A 164 9.15 6.31 1.09
N LEU A 165 9.59 5.15 1.56
CA LEU A 165 9.15 4.58 2.84
C LEU A 165 9.50 5.51 4.02
N VAL A 166 10.70 6.08 4.04
CA VAL A 166 11.09 7.07 5.06
C VAL A 166 10.18 8.30 4.99
N LEU A 167 9.92 8.86 3.80
CA LEU A 167 9.03 10.01 3.63
C LEU A 167 7.60 9.71 4.12
N LEU A 168 7.10 8.50 3.90
CA LEU A 168 5.78 8.07 4.36
C LEU A 168 5.71 7.86 5.88
N LEU A 169 6.84 7.57 6.53
CA LEU A 169 6.96 7.47 7.99
C LEU A 169 7.11 8.84 8.68
N LEU A 170 7.61 9.87 8.00
CA LEU A 170 7.89 11.19 8.60
C LEU A 170 6.65 11.88 9.21
N PRO A 171 6.82 12.74 10.22
CA PRO A 171 5.70 13.44 10.85
C PRO A 171 5.02 14.41 9.91
N SER A 172 3.73 14.63 10.16
CA SER A 172 2.98 15.66 9.47
C SER A 172 3.58 17.02 9.84
N LYS A 173 3.64 17.90 8.84
CA LYS A 173 4.21 19.24 8.97
C LYS A 173 3.12 20.28 8.81
N VAL A 174 3.21 21.38 9.57
CA VAL A 174 2.20 22.47 9.53
C VAL A 174 2.19 23.12 8.14
N GLU A 175 3.35 23.22 7.51
CA GLU A 175 3.56 23.75 6.16
C GLU A 175 2.83 22.95 5.07
N GLY A 176 2.48 21.70 5.35
CA GLY A 176 1.68 20.87 4.45
C GLY A 176 0.26 21.42 4.23
N GLN A 177 -0.24 22.30 5.11
CA GLN A 177 -1.57 22.92 5.00
C GLN A 177 -1.79 23.69 3.70
N ARG A 178 -0.73 24.11 3.00
CA ARG A 178 -0.85 24.72 1.67
C ARG A 178 -1.50 23.83 0.61
N PHE A 179 -1.52 22.51 0.84
CA PHE A 179 -2.14 21.53 -0.05
C PHE A 179 -3.60 21.23 0.32
N ASP A 180 -4.11 21.80 1.41
CA ASP A 180 -5.52 21.69 1.78
C ASP A 180 -6.36 22.50 0.78
N GLN A 181 -7.54 22.00 0.46
CA GLN A 181 -8.48 22.76 -0.34
C GLN A 181 -8.98 23.94 0.50
N GLY A 182 -8.77 25.17 0.00
CA GLY A 182 -9.30 26.38 0.62
C GLY A 182 -10.81 26.28 0.79
N ARG A 183 -11.31 26.78 1.92
CA ARG A 183 -12.74 27.05 2.09
C ARG A 183 -13.13 28.27 1.28
#